data_AF-A0A940SP21-F1
#
_entry.id   AF-A0A940SP21-F1
#
_cell.length_a   1.000
_cell.length_b   1.000
_cell.length_c   1.000
_cell.angle_alpha   90.00
_cell.angle_beta   90.00
_cell.angle_gamma   90.00
#
_symmetry.space_group_name_H-M   'P 1'
#
loop_
_entity.id
_entity.type
_entity.pdbx_description
1 polymer ?
#
loop_
_entity_poly.entity_id
_entity_poly.type
_entity_poly.pdbx_seq_one_letter_code
_entity_poly.pdbx_strand_id
1 'polypeptide(L)' 'MNNCKNPSIHCTVGQCAHNLCTEDFCTLDQVRIDTHEADPSVKECVDCASFVKRSECC' A
#
# COMPACT_ATOMS: atom_id res chain seq x y z
N MET A 1 -9.34 -11.07 -3.89
CA MET A 1 -7.98 -10.60 -3.58
C MET A 1 -7.01 -11.55 -4.26
N ASN A 2 -6.06 -11.05 -5.05
CA ASN A 2 -4.93 -11.87 -5.48
C ASN A 2 -4.18 -12.26 -4.21
N ASN A 3 -4.19 -13.53 -3.81
CA ASN A 3 -3.50 -13.96 -2.59
C ASN A 3 -2.00 -14.21 -2.84
N CYS A 4 -1.48 -13.71 -3.96
CA CYS A 4 -0.11 -13.92 -4.41
C CYS A 4 0.69 -12.64 -4.21
N LYS A 5 1.93 -12.80 -3.73
CA LYS A 5 2.92 -11.73 -3.63
C LYS A 5 3.08 -11.00 -4.96
N ASN A 6 2.97 -9.67 -4.95
CA ASN A 6 3.52 -8.85 -6.03
C ASN A 6 4.95 -8.41 -5.65
N PRO A 7 6.01 -9.00 -6.27
CA PRO A 7 7.39 -8.66 -5.95
C PRO A 7 7.78 -7.24 -6.38
N SER A 8 6.97 -6.58 -7.22
CA SER A 8 7.21 -5.21 -7.69
C SER A 8 6.67 -4.14 -6.73
N ILE A 9 5.87 -4.51 -5.72
CA ILE A 9 5.27 -3.56 -4.79
C ILE A 9 5.60 -3.98 -3.36
N HIS A 10 6.68 -3.41 -2.82
CA HIS A 10 7.07 -3.58 -1.43
C HIS A 10 6.13 -2.76 -0.54
N CYS A 11 5.61 -3.38 0.52
CA CYS A 11 4.69 -2.74 1.45
C CYS A 11 5.02 -3.25 2.85
N THR A 12 5.67 -2.43 3.66
CA THR A 12 6.03 -2.75 5.06
C THR A 12 4.92 -2.35 6.05
N VAL A 13 3.85 -1.72 5.56
CA VAL A 13 2.75 -1.25 6.40
C VAL A 13 1.84 -2.44 6.72
N GLY A 14 2.08 -3.09 7.86
CA GLY A 14 1.32 -4.28 8.30
C GLY A 14 -0.18 -4.02 8.49
N GLN A 15 -0.58 -2.76 8.73
CA GLN A 15 -1.98 -2.35 8.80
C GLN A 15 -2.63 -2.18 7.42
N CYS A 16 -1.89 -2.32 6.32
CA CYS A 16 -2.47 -2.31 4.99
C CYS A 16 -3.24 -3.62 4.76
N ALA A 17 -4.50 -3.53 4.33
CA ALA A 17 -5.33 -4.69 3.98
C ALA A 17 -4.77 -5.49 2.79
N HIS A 18 -3.87 -4.88 2.01
CA HIS A 18 -3.23 -5.50 0.85
C HIS A 18 -1.82 -6.03 1.12
N ASN A 19 -1.25 -5.74 2.29
CA ASN A 19 0.04 -6.31 2.70
C ASN A 19 -0.08 -7.82 2.95
N LEU A 20 0.93 -8.58 2.51
CA LEU A 20 0.94 -10.05 2.54
C LEU A 20 1.12 -10.64 3.96
N CYS A 21 1.36 -9.82 5.00
CA CYS A 21 1.52 -10.15 6.42
C CYS A 21 2.72 -11.04 6.76
N THR A 22 2.91 -12.10 5.98
CA THR A 22 4.01 -13.04 6.08
C THR A 22 5.28 -12.49 5.47
N GLU A 23 5.16 -11.55 4.53
CA GLU A 23 6.25 -10.84 3.89
C GLU A 23 5.86 -9.37 3.67
N ASP A 24 6.85 -8.47 3.55
CA ASP A 24 6.66 -7.04 3.34
C ASP A 24 6.30 -6.68 1.88
N PHE A 25 5.31 -7.35 1.31
CA PHE A 25 4.87 -7.11 -0.06
C PHE A 25 3.37 -6.87 -0.15
N CYS A 26 2.97 -6.11 -1.16
CA CYS A 26 1.57 -5.92 -1.51
C CYS A 26 1.07 -7.09 -2.38
N THR A 27 -0.24 -7.27 -2.40
CA THR A 27 -0.95 -8.25 -3.23
C THR A 27 -1.63 -7.62 -4.45
N LEU A 28 -1.66 -6.30 -4.53
CA LEU A 28 -2.20 -5.58 -5.68
C LEU A 28 -1.25 -5.67 -6.87
N ASP A 29 -1.78 -5.74 -8.08
CA ASP A 29 -0.97 -5.69 -9.31
C ASP A 29 -0.48 -4.25 -9.61
N GLN A 30 -1.22 -3.25 -9.14
CA GLN A 30 -0.90 -1.82 -9.27
C GLN A 30 -1.34 -1.06 -8.01
N VAL A 31 -0.59 0.00 -7.67
CA VAL A 31 -0.99 1.00 -6.67
C VAL A 31 -1.21 2.35 -7.33
N ARG A 32 -2.15 3.12 -6.78
CA ARG A 32 -2.33 4.52 -7.11
C ARG A 32 -1.55 5.37 -6.12
N ILE A 33 -0.70 6.22 -6.65
CA ILE A 33 0.00 7.26 -5.90
C ILE A 33 -0.74 8.58 -6.12
N ASP A 34 -0.95 9.33 -5.05
CA ASP A 34 -1.64 10.62 -5.09
C ASP A 34 -0.92 11.63 -4.19
N THR A 35 -1.31 12.89 -4.27
CA THR A 35 -0.77 13.96 -3.41
C THR A 35 -1.89 14.91 -3.02
N HIS A 36 -1.78 15.50 -1.82
CA HIS A 36 -2.68 16.55 -1.33
C HIS A 36 -2.30 17.96 -1.80
N GLU A 37 -1.15 18.12 -2.47
CA GLU A 37 -0.60 19.40 -2.90
C GLU A 37 -0.43 19.43 -4.42
N ALA A 38 -0.43 20.63 -5.02
CA ALA A 38 -0.27 20.75 -6.48
C ALA A 38 1.17 20.47 -6.96
N ASP A 39 2.16 20.68 -6.10
CA ASP A 39 3.59 20.51 -6.40
C ASP A 39 4.33 19.91 -5.18
N PRO A 40 4.23 18.59 -4.95
CA PRO A 40 4.84 17.94 -3.80
C PRO A 40 6.37 17.95 -3.92
N SER A 41 7.04 18.52 -2.93
CA SER A 41 8.51 18.64 -2.90
C SER A 41 9.18 17.63 -1.97
N VAL A 42 8.42 16.97 -1.09
CA VAL A 42 8.89 15.96 -0.15
C VAL A 42 8.05 14.69 -0.26
N LYS A 43 8.66 13.54 0.02
CA LYS A 43 8.00 12.22 -0.11
C LYS A 43 6.80 12.07 0.83
N GLU A 44 6.81 12.79 1.95
CA GLU A 44 5.74 12.80 2.94
C GLU A 44 4.45 13.43 2.42
N CYS A 45 4.50 14.20 1.33
CA CYS A 45 3.33 14.76 0.63
C CYS A 45 2.74 13.79 -0.42
N VAL A 46 3.33 12.60 -0.57
CA VAL A 46 2.98 11.61 -1.59
C VAL A 46 2.43 10.36 -0.91
N ASP A 47 1.15 10.09 -1.11
CA ASP A 47 0.42 9.02 -0.45
C ASP A 47 0.11 7.85 -1.40
N CYS A 48 0.03 6.65 -0.84
CA CYS A 48 -0.56 5.51 -1.54
C CYS A 48 -2.09 5.56 -1.40
N ALA A 49 -2.79 6.06 -2.41
CA ALA A 49 -4.26 6.13 -2.43
C ALA A 49 -4.94 4.75 -2.52
N SER A 50 -4.17 3.69 -2.79
CA SER A 50 -4.64 2.30 -2.67
C SER A 50 -4.57 1.76 -1.23
N PHE A 51 -4.07 2.53 -0.26
CA PHE A 51 -4.02 2.10 1.13
C PHE A 51 -5.44 1.94 1.70
N VAL A 52 -5.73 0.73 2.16
CA VAL A 52 -6.92 0.44 2.95
C VAL A 52 -6.44 -0.06 4.30
N LYS A 53 -6.85 0.58 5.39
CA LYS A 53 -6.55 0.09 6.72
C LYS A 53 -7.26 -1.25 6.93
N ARG A 54 -6.51 -2.26 7.33
CA ARG A 54 -7.04 -3.55 7.77
C ARG A 54 -7.90 -3.31 9.01
N SER A 55 -9.18 -3.58 8.89
CA SER A 55 -10.09 -3.68 10.03
C SER A 55 -9.67 -4.91 10.85
N GLU A 56 -9.42 -4.74 12.16
CA GLU A 56 -9.11 -5.86 13.04
C GLU A 56 -10.26 -6.89 13.08
N CYS A 57 -9.86 -8.16 13.01
CA CYS A 57 -10.54 -9.44 13.28
C CYS A 57 -11.99 -9.67 12.82
N CYS A 58 -12.12 -10.63 11.90
CA CYS A 58 -12.75 -11.90 12.27
C CYS A 58 -11.65 -12.96 12.37
#